data_AF-A0A927GAV0-F1
#
_entry.id   AF-A0A927GAV0-F1
#
_cell.length_a   1.000
_cell.length_b   1.000
_cell.length_c   1.000
_cell.angle_alpha   90.00
_cell.angle_beta   90.00
_cell.angle_gamma   90.00
#
_symmetry.space_group_name_H-M   'P 1'
#
loop_
_entity.id
_entity.type
_entity.pdbx_description
1 polymer ?
#
loop_
_entity_poly.entity_id
_entity_poly.type
_entity_poly.pdbx_seq_one_letter_code
_entity_poly.pdbx_strand_id
1 'polypeptide(L)'
;SLDFYRLYEGKIKECDGVIETFLIKYAPPIEISVDETKRLKAHRKRADKHAPGFNLSHLAYQYFQTDLFAVLGISYNTVLCLLTSLGHDIHKFPNAKSFACWLGLVPNNKVSGGKVISNRRSSGRNTINRQGLASCGQFDW
;
A
#
# COMPACT_ATOMS: atom_id res chain seq x y z
N SER A 1 -30.52 -10.67 -2.80
CA SER A 1 -30.93 -10.37 -4.19
C SER A 1 -29.76 -9.74 -4.93
N LEU A 2 -29.72 -9.87 -6.25
CA LEU A 2 -28.70 -9.27 -7.12
C LEU A 2 -28.69 -7.72 -7.04
N ASP A 3 -29.81 -7.12 -6.66
CA ASP A 3 -29.98 -5.66 -6.59
C ASP A 3 -29.10 -5.01 -5.53
N PHE A 4 -28.99 -5.62 -4.34
CA PHE A 4 -28.09 -5.12 -3.29
C PHE A 4 -26.63 -5.15 -3.74
N TYR A 5 -26.22 -6.19 -4.46
CA TYR A 5 -24.87 -6.29 -5.00
C TYR A 5 -24.55 -5.12 -5.94
N ARG A 6 -25.44 -4.84 -6.90
CA ARG A 6 -25.28 -3.73 -7.85
C ARG A 6 -25.27 -2.37 -7.15
N LEU A 7 -26.12 -2.21 -6.12
CA LEU A 7 -26.16 -1.00 -5.30
C LEU A 7 -24.83 -0.77 -4.59
N TYR A 8 -24.27 -1.80 -3.92
CA TYR A 8 -22.98 -1.68 -3.25
C TYR A 8 -21.85 -1.43 -4.23
N GLU A 9 -21.84 -2.09 -5.39
CA GLU A 9 -20.83 -1.84 -6.42
C GLU A 9 -20.85 -0.38 -6.90
N GLY A 10 -22.04 0.19 -7.11
CA GLY A 10 -22.19 1.60 -7.45
C GLY A 10 -21.66 2.52 -6.36
N LYS A 11 -21.98 2.23 -5.10
CA LYS A 11 -21.51 3.02 -3.94
C LYS A 11 -20.00 2.95 -3.74
N ILE A 12 -19.38 1.79 -3.98
CA ILE A 12 -17.91 1.63 -3.94
C ILE A 12 -17.25 2.50 -5.01
N LYS A 13 -17.77 2.50 -6.24
CA LYS A 13 -17.25 3.34 -7.34
C LYS A 13 -17.39 4.84 -7.05
N GLU A 14 -18.50 5.24 -6.44
CA GLU A 14 -18.72 6.62 -6.01
C GLU A 14 -17.66 7.04 -4.98
N CYS A 15 -17.38 6.19 -3.98
CA CYS A 15 -16.31 6.42 -3.02
C CYS A 15 -14.92 6.49 -3.69
N ASP A 16 -14.62 5.59 -4.63
CA ASP A 16 -13.35 5.60 -5.35
C ASP A 16 -13.11 6.91 -6.12
N GLY A 17 -14.16 7.48 -6.74
CA GLY A 17 -14.06 8.77 -7.44
C GLY A 17 -13.82 9.96 -6.50
N VAL A 18 -14.42 9.93 -5.30
CA VAL A 18 -14.15 10.93 -4.25
C VAL A 18 -12.70 10.82 -3.78
N ILE A 19 -12.21 9.60 -3.55
CA ILE A 19 -10.82 9.33 -3.19
C ILE A 19 -9.87 9.87 -4.26
N GLU A 20 -10.12 9.57 -5.54
CA GLU A 20 -9.31 10.06 -6.66
C GLU A 20 -9.22 11.59 -6.65
N THR A 21 -10.36 12.26 -6.48
CA THR A 21 -10.42 13.73 -6.43
C THR A 21 -9.54 14.30 -5.32
N PHE A 22 -9.59 13.69 -4.12
CA PHE A 22 -8.74 14.12 -3.01
C PHE A 22 -7.26 13.82 -3.26
N LEU A 23 -6.93 12.67 -3.82
CA LEU A 23 -5.56 12.30 -4.15
C LEU A 23 -4.95 13.24 -5.19
N ILE A 24 -5.71 13.62 -6.22
CA ILE A 24 -5.24 14.59 -7.21
C ILE A 24 -5.08 15.99 -6.57
N LYS A 25 -6.05 16.42 -5.76
CA LYS A 25 -6.03 17.73 -5.10
C LYS A 25 -4.80 17.93 -4.21
N TYR A 26 -4.41 16.88 -3.49
CA TYR A 26 -3.25 16.92 -2.60
C TYR A 26 -1.97 16.41 -3.26
N ALA A 27 -1.99 16.03 -4.55
CA ALA A 27 -0.80 15.50 -5.18
C ALA A 27 0.30 16.58 -5.25
N PRO A 28 1.56 16.26 -4.88
CA PRO A 28 2.66 17.20 -5.04
C PRO A 28 2.89 17.52 -6.52
N PRO A 29 3.23 18.76 -6.89
CA PRO A 29 3.46 19.16 -8.28
C PRO A 29 4.81 18.62 -8.76
N ILE A 30 4.86 17.32 -9.06
CA ILE A 30 6.04 16.64 -9.58
C ILE A 30 5.73 16.22 -11.01
N GLU A 31 6.55 16.70 -11.94
CA GLU A 31 6.50 16.27 -13.33
C GLU A 31 7.18 14.91 -13.46
N ILE A 32 6.44 13.92 -13.96
CA ILE A 32 6.94 12.57 -14.18
C ILE A 32 7.48 12.50 -15.61
N SER A 33 8.73 12.05 -15.75
CA SER A 33 9.37 11.91 -17.06
C SER A 33 8.65 10.86 -17.94
N VAL A 34 8.78 11.00 -19.26
CA VAL A 34 8.24 10.05 -20.24
C VAL A 34 8.79 8.64 -20.00
N ASP A 35 10.07 8.53 -19.63
CA ASP A 35 10.72 7.25 -19.34
C ASP A 35 10.20 6.60 -18.07
N GLU A 36 9.93 7.41 -17.03
CA GLU A 36 9.35 6.94 -15.77
C GLU A 36 7.91 6.45 -15.99
N THR A 37 7.13 7.20 -16.77
CA THR A 37 5.78 6.80 -17.17
C THR A 37 5.79 5.46 -17.91
N LYS A 38 6.79 5.21 -18.76
CA LYS A 38 6.96 3.94 -19.47
C LYS A 38 7.28 2.79 -18.51
N ARG A 39 8.14 3.03 -17.50
CA ARG A 39 8.46 2.05 -16.45
C ARG A 39 7.23 1.68 -15.61
N LEU A 40 6.46 2.69 -15.18
CA LEU A 40 5.23 2.47 -14.41
C LEU A 40 4.18 1.66 -15.20
N LYS A 41 4.10 1.85 -16.52
CA LYS A 41 3.24 1.03 -17.38
C LYS A 41 3.72 -0.42 -17.48
N ALA A 42 5.03 -0.66 -17.49
CA ALA A 42 5.59 -2.00 -17.54
C ALA A 42 5.32 -2.80 -16.25
N HIS A 43 5.33 -2.14 -15.10
CA HIS A 43 5.05 -2.78 -13.80
C HIS A 43 3.56 -2.76 -13.41
N ARG A 44 2.68 -2.34 -14.33
CA ARG A 44 1.24 -2.33 -14.10
C ARG A 44 0.75 -3.75 -13.85
N LYS A 45 0.15 -3.97 -12.67
CA LYS A 45 -0.46 -5.25 -12.33
C LYS A 45 -1.81 -5.41 -13.03
N ARG A 46 -2.21 -6.66 -13.26
CA ARG A 46 -3.57 -6.97 -13.71
C ARG A 46 -4.55 -6.43 -12.66
N ALA A 47 -5.52 -5.64 -13.11
CA ALA A 47 -6.58 -5.15 -12.25
C ALA A 47 -7.39 -6.34 -11.71
N ASP A 48 -7.53 -6.41 -10.39
CA ASP A 48 -8.42 -7.36 -9.73
C ASP A 48 -9.87 -6.82 -9.72
N LYS A 49 -10.85 -7.64 -9.35
CA LYS A 49 -12.29 -7.30 -9.30
C LYS A 49 -12.59 -6.03 -8.49
N HIS A 50 -11.72 -5.67 -7.54
CA HIS A 50 -11.86 -4.52 -6.65
C HIS A 50 -10.73 -3.49 -6.82
N ALA A 51 -10.00 -3.51 -7.94
CA ALA A 51 -9.02 -2.48 -8.22
C ALA A 51 -9.73 -1.15 -8.56
N PRO A 52 -9.28 -0.01 -7.99
CA PRO A 52 -9.82 1.29 -8.35
C PRO A 52 -9.66 1.58 -9.84
N GLY A 53 -10.63 2.26 -10.44
CA GLY A 53 -10.66 2.53 -11.89
C GLY A 53 -9.62 3.54 -12.39
N PHE A 54 -8.92 4.23 -11.48
CA PHE A 54 -7.97 5.30 -11.80
C PHE A 54 -6.51 4.85 -11.75
N ASN A 55 -5.61 5.66 -12.29
CA ASN A 55 -4.19 5.31 -12.43
C ASN A 55 -3.40 5.48 -11.12
N LEU A 56 -3.62 4.53 -10.21
CA LEU A 56 -3.03 4.53 -8.88
C LEU A 56 -1.49 4.41 -8.90
N SER A 57 -0.91 3.75 -9.90
CA SER A 57 0.55 3.67 -10.09
C SER A 57 1.19 5.03 -10.32
N HIS A 58 0.54 5.88 -11.13
CA HIS A 58 1.02 7.23 -11.41
C HIS A 58 0.90 8.13 -10.18
N LEU A 59 -0.24 8.10 -9.49
CA LEU A 59 -0.43 8.86 -8.25
C LEU A 59 0.54 8.42 -7.16
N ALA A 60 0.72 7.12 -6.93
CA ALA A 60 1.68 6.63 -5.95
C ALA A 60 3.12 7.08 -6.25
N TYR A 61 3.51 7.10 -7.53
CA TYR A 61 4.81 7.61 -7.93
C TYR A 61 4.94 9.12 -7.68
N GLN A 62 3.90 9.89 -7.96
CA GLN A 62 3.89 11.33 -7.68
C GLN A 62 4.09 11.61 -6.18
N TYR A 63 3.48 10.81 -5.30
CA TYR A 63 3.61 10.98 -3.85
C TYR A 63 4.95 10.49 -3.28
N PHE A 64 5.40 9.31 -3.70
CA PHE A 64 6.54 8.63 -3.06
C PHE A 64 7.82 8.59 -3.90
N GLN A 65 7.76 9.10 -5.13
CA GLN A 65 8.85 9.06 -6.13
C GLN A 65 9.44 7.66 -6.34
N THR A 66 8.66 6.63 -6.00
CA THR A 66 9.09 5.24 -5.97
C THR A 66 7.99 4.38 -6.58
N ASP A 67 8.37 3.44 -7.45
CA ASP A 67 7.42 2.50 -8.02
C ASP A 67 7.11 1.36 -7.05
N LEU A 68 5.99 1.50 -6.33
CA LEU A 68 5.50 0.47 -5.41
C LEU A 68 4.97 -0.78 -6.12
N PHE A 69 4.57 -0.70 -7.39
CA PHE A 69 4.04 -1.85 -8.12
C PHE A 69 5.14 -2.75 -8.68
N ALA A 70 6.38 -2.24 -8.78
CA ALA A 70 7.57 -3.03 -9.07
C ALA A 70 7.80 -4.18 -8.08
N VAL A 71 7.35 -4.01 -6.83
CA VAL A 71 7.50 -5.04 -5.80
C VAL A 71 6.42 -6.12 -5.96
N LEU A 72 6.86 -7.36 -6.13
CA LEU A 72 5.98 -8.54 -6.16
C LEU A 72 5.22 -8.65 -4.82
N GLY A 73 3.93 -8.98 -4.89
CA GLY A 73 3.07 -9.10 -3.69
C GLY A 73 2.36 -7.82 -3.23
N ILE A 74 2.76 -6.62 -3.69
CA ILE A 74 2.00 -5.39 -3.38
C ILE A 74 0.70 -5.31 -4.20
N SER A 75 -0.45 -5.17 -3.54
CA SER A 75 -1.77 -5.04 -4.18
C SER A 75 -2.21 -3.57 -4.31
N TYR A 76 -3.19 -3.29 -5.19
CA TYR A 76 -3.77 -1.95 -5.33
C TYR A 76 -4.32 -1.39 -4.01
N ASN A 77 -5.00 -2.23 -3.22
CA ASN A 77 -5.56 -1.82 -1.93
C ASN A 77 -4.45 -1.47 -0.92
N THR A 78 -3.35 -2.22 -0.93
CA THR A 78 -2.19 -1.93 -0.08
C THR A 78 -1.58 -0.58 -0.41
N VAL A 79 -1.43 -0.26 -1.71
CA VAL A 79 -0.91 1.06 -2.14
C VAL A 79 -1.88 2.16 -1.76
N LEU A 80 -3.19 1.96 -1.94
CA LEU A 80 -4.19 2.95 -1.55
C LEU A 80 -4.15 3.22 -0.03
N CYS A 81 -4.06 2.16 0.77
CA CYS A 81 -3.92 2.28 2.23
C CYS A 81 -2.62 2.99 2.62
N LEU A 82 -1.51 2.74 1.92
CA LEU A 82 -0.25 3.47 2.14
C LEU A 82 -0.41 4.96 1.83
N LEU A 83 -1.05 5.29 0.71
CA LEU A 83 -1.26 6.67 0.26
C LEU A 83 -2.12 7.46 1.26
N THR A 84 -3.19 6.84 1.78
CA THR A 84 -4.06 7.48 2.78
C THR A 84 -3.45 7.52 4.18
N SER A 85 -2.63 6.54 4.54
CA SER A 85 -2.04 6.45 5.89
C SER A 85 -0.76 7.29 6.05
N LEU A 86 0.10 7.33 5.03
CA LEU A 86 1.39 8.02 5.09
C LEU A 86 1.31 9.44 4.51
N GLY A 87 0.35 9.68 3.61
CA GLY A 87 0.22 10.95 2.90
C GLY A 87 1.43 11.21 1.99
N HIS A 88 2.02 12.39 2.11
CA HIS A 88 3.05 12.93 1.20
C HIS A 88 4.44 12.33 1.30
N ASP A 89 4.78 11.54 2.33
CA ASP A 89 6.18 11.17 2.52
C ASP A 89 6.39 9.83 3.22
N ILE A 90 7.01 8.90 2.48
CA ILE A 90 7.53 7.62 2.98
C ILE A 90 8.95 7.74 3.57
N HIS A 91 9.65 8.85 3.32
CA HIS A 91 11.01 9.11 3.82
C HIS A 91 11.04 9.65 5.24
N LYS A 92 9.88 9.83 5.89
CA LYS A 92 9.78 10.10 7.33
C LYS A 92 10.42 9.00 8.20
N PHE A 93 10.57 7.79 7.67
CA PHE A 93 11.21 6.70 8.39
C PHE A 93 12.74 6.79 8.25
N PRO A 94 13.50 6.79 9.36
CA PRO A 94 14.96 6.97 9.33
C PRO A 94 15.69 5.79 8.68
N ASN A 95 15.08 4.60 8.66
CA ASN A 95 15.64 3.42 8.03
C ASN A 95 14.55 2.46 7.56
N ALA A 96 14.90 1.57 6.63
CA ALA A 96 13.98 0.57 6.08
C ALA A 96 13.45 -0.41 7.15
N LYS A 97 14.23 -0.69 8.20
CA LYS A 97 13.81 -1.58 9.30
C LYS A 97 12.69 -0.96 10.14
N SER A 98 12.73 0.35 10.36
CA SER A 98 11.71 1.14 11.06
C SER A 98 10.42 1.15 10.25
N PHE A 99 10.51 1.29 8.93
CA PHE A 99 9.36 1.15 8.04
C PHE A 99 8.79 -0.27 8.07
N ALA A 100 9.62 -1.31 7.96
CA ALA A 100 9.17 -2.70 8.01
C ALA A 100 8.57 -3.10 9.38
N CYS A 101 9.10 -2.52 10.47
CA CYS A 101 8.55 -2.65 11.82
C CYS A 101 7.20 -1.93 11.94
N TRP A 102 7.07 -0.71 11.40
CA TRP A 102 5.80 0.03 11.33
C TRP A 102 4.75 -0.71 10.50
N LEU A 103 5.16 -1.38 9.41
CA LEU A 103 4.30 -2.27 8.63
C LEU A 103 3.96 -3.59 9.36
N GLY A 104 4.63 -3.92 10.47
CA GLY A 104 4.44 -5.17 11.21
C GLY A 104 4.97 -6.40 10.49
N LEU A 105 5.88 -6.24 9.51
CA LEU A 105 6.49 -7.34 8.76
C LEU A 105 7.55 -8.08 9.59
N VAL A 106 8.23 -7.34 10.47
CA VAL A 106 9.31 -7.83 11.34
C VAL A 106 8.74 -8.29 12.69
N PRO A 107 9.20 -9.42 13.26
CA PRO A 107 8.78 -9.84 14.59
C PRO A 107 9.30 -8.93 15.70
N ASN A 108 8.48 -8.76 16.74
CA ASN A 108 8.84 -7.94 17.90
C ASN A 108 9.53 -8.82 18.95
N ASN A 109 10.86 -8.90 18.85
CA ASN A 109 11.69 -9.64 19.79
C ASN A 109 11.71 -8.98 21.18
N LYS A 110 11.01 -9.58 22.15
CA LYS A 110 11.07 -9.18 23.55
C LYS A 110 12.19 -9.95 24.25
N VAL A 111 13.33 -9.28 24.49
CA VAL A 111 14.50 -9.86 25.17
C VAL A 111 14.56 -9.36 26.62
N SER A 112 14.77 -10.27 27.57
CA SER A 112 15.11 -9.91 28.96
C SER A 112 16.16 -10.88 29.49
N GLY A 113 17.14 -10.39 30.25
CA GLY A 113 18.21 -11.22 30.82
C GLY A 113 19.02 -12.02 29.79
N GLY A 114 19.16 -11.52 28.56
CA GLY A 114 19.86 -12.19 27.46
C GLY A 114 19.07 -13.32 26.76
N LYS A 115 17.80 -13.54 27.12
CA LYS A 115 16.94 -14.56 26.49
C LYS A 115 15.73 -13.93 25.79
N VAL A 116 15.37 -14.46 24.62
CA VAL A 116 14.15 -14.07 23.89
C VAL A 116 12.94 -14.70 24.58
N ILE A 117 12.08 -13.86 25.16
CA ILE A 117 10.85 -14.28 25.85
C ILE A 117 9.68 -14.40 24.85
N SER A 118 9.70 -13.61 23.79
CA SER A 118 8.71 -13.67 22.72
C SER A 118 9.28 -13.13 21.42
N ASN A 119 9.00 -13.81 20.32
CA ASN A 119 9.31 -13.39 18.95
C ASN A 119 8.02 -13.27 18.12
N ARG A 120 6.85 -13.13 18.77
CA ARG A 120 5.59 -13.02 18.04
C ARG A 120 5.54 -11.69 17.31
N ARG A 121 5.13 -11.72 16.04
CA ARG A 121 4.73 -10.51 15.33
C ARG A 121 3.55 -9.89 16.07
N SER A 122 3.66 -8.59 16.34
CA SER A 122 2.53 -7.79 16.80
C SER A 122 1.46 -7.84 15.71
N SER A 123 0.31 -8.46 16.00
CA SER A 123 -0.90 -8.23 15.21
C SER A 123 -1.34 -6.79 15.52
N GLY A 124 -0.65 -5.84 14.91
CA GLY A 124 -0.77 -4.42 15.18
C GLY A 124 -2.09 -3.84 14.69
N ARG A 125 -2.40 -2.63 15.17
CA ARG A 125 -3.57 -1.82 14.77
C ARG A 125 -3.48 -1.30 13.33
N ASN A 126 -2.35 -1.47 12.65
CA ASN A 126 -2.12 -0.98 11.29
C ASN A 126 -2.79 -1.90 10.26
N THR A 127 -3.88 -1.44 9.65
CA THR A 127 -4.69 -2.20 8.66
C THR A 127 -3.86 -2.79 7.51
N ILE A 128 -2.73 -2.17 7.18
CA ILE A 128 -1.79 -2.61 6.13
C ILE A 128 -1.15 -3.96 6.45
N ASN A 129 -0.86 -4.26 7.74
CA ASN A 129 -0.25 -5.54 8.13
C ASN A 129 -1.16 -6.74 7.78
N ARG A 130 -2.49 -6.56 7.84
CA ARG A 130 -3.47 -7.61 7.57
C ARG A 130 -3.56 -7.90 6.09
N GLN A 131 -3.39 -6.88 5.26
CA GLN A 131 -3.54 -6.98 3.81
C GLN A 131 -2.28 -7.56 3.13
N GLY A 132 -1.08 -7.20 3.59
CA GLY A 132 0.18 -7.67 3.00
C GLY A 132 0.50 -9.16 3.24
N LEU A 133 -0.14 -9.80 4.22
CA LEU A 133 0.13 -11.18 4.62
C LEU A 133 -0.69 -12.24 3.87
N ALA A 134 -1.72 -11.86 3.10
CA ALA A 134 -2.50 -12.82 2.32
C ALA A 134 -1.74 -13.33 1.07
N SER A 135 -0.70 -12.62 0.63
CA SER A 135 0.00 -12.88 -0.64
C SER A 135 1.40 -13.46 -0.47
N CYS A 136 1.98 -13.42 0.73
CA CYS A 136 3.35 -13.82 0.98
C CYS A 136 3.34 -15.00 1.96
N GLY A 137 3.38 -16.21 1.40
CA GLY A 137 3.74 -17.40 2.16
C GLY A 137 5.08 -17.16 2.84
N GLN A 138 5.07 -17.34 4.16
CA GLN A 138 6.21 -17.68 5.02
C GLN A 138 7.59 -17.34 4.44
N PHE A 139 7.98 -16.07 4.51
CA PHE A 139 9.41 -15.74 4.50
C PHE A 139 9.95 -16.04 5.89
N ASP A 140 10.55 -17.22 6.02
CA ASP A 140 11.39 -17.58 7.15
C ASP A 140 12.64 -16.68 7.13
N TRP A 141 12.90 -16.01 8.25
CA TRP A 141 14.14 -15.27 8.54
C TRP A 141 15.09 -16.15 9.35
#